data_AF-A0A842N894-F1
#
_entry.id   AF-A0A842N894-F1
#
_cell.length_a   1.000
_cell.length_b   1.000
_cell.length_c   1.000
_cell.angle_alpha   90.00
_cell.angle_beta   90.00
_cell.angle_gamma   90.00
#
_symmetry.space_group_name_H-M   'P 1'
#
loop_
_entity.id
_entity.type
_entity.pdbx_description
1 polymer ?
#
loop_
_entity_poly.entity_id
_entity_poly.type
_entity_poly.pdbx_seq_one_letter_code
_entity_poly.pdbx_strand_id
1 'polypeptide(L)'
;MSKLLGKVFLLALVSLFILSSGAFAEPVSIQMAEDVARTHLRANNERESLAALTTRKVFEKRSISMPDIIELQDDQTGETLAYVLGLTPKGFIVVSPDTDITPVIAYSFQGNFPLEDFQDNVLLHMVTWDMENRIEAIPILPDDLKEKNNDLWEKYLSAEDSFIGAQVRATQYGPHLTTYWDQNDPYNYYCPTDPFEGKTSVVGCVATAMAQIVNYHQYPSSVTFTSADNYCYNYPGTSFEICNNNAASFSISSITYPASTNTAAMLSRSCGVSVEMVYSASSEGSSTHTYNVATALKNKFGYASATALALSSYWASLYGLPDATSFASILQNNLKNGLPAQLSINTTVGGHSIVCDGYYSSSPGLYHLNYGWGIFSPTDITWWYALPIWTCTTLNGELANLLKYGVLDIISAERAVYVDPSGLCNGNNPCYTTIQSAIDAVSSGYVIKILAGTYAENLDLDSSNNYELQGGWSSTYSSQTSTSLVSSMTFGSSSGTVTVGYMVVQ
;
A
#
# COMPACT_ATOMS: atom_id res chain seq x y z
N MET A 1 27.33 2.12 -87.93
CA MET A 1 26.62 0.87 -88.27
C MET A 1 27.35 -0.25 -87.58
N SER A 2 26.80 -1.15 -86.78
CA SER A 2 25.45 -1.49 -86.31
C SER A 2 25.69 -2.47 -85.14
N LYS A 3 25.03 -2.28 -83.98
CA LYS A 3 24.07 -3.20 -83.33
C LYS A 3 24.64 -4.57 -82.89
N LEU A 4 24.24 -5.24 -81.81
CA LEU A 4 23.31 -5.09 -80.68
C LEU A 4 23.28 -6.50 -80.02
N LEU A 5 22.78 -6.64 -78.78
CA LEU A 5 22.50 -7.88 -78.00
C LEU A 5 23.71 -8.54 -77.27
N GLY A 6 23.69 -8.81 -75.97
CA GLY A 6 22.59 -8.72 -75.00
C GLY A 6 23.09 -8.62 -73.55
N LYS A 7 22.57 -7.61 -72.84
CA LYS A 7 22.56 -7.46 -71.39
C LYS A 7 21.23 -6.81 -71.02
N VAL A 8 20.15 -7.61 -70.94
CA VAL A 8 18.92 -7.20 -70.23
C VAL A 8 18.23 -8.48 -69.75
N PHE A 9 18.51 -8.89 -68.52
CA PHE A 9 17.66 -9.79 -67.74
C PHE A 9 17.98 -9.56 -66.27
N LEU A 10 17.35 -8.52 -65.68
CA LEU A 10 16.81 -8.49 -64.31
C LEU A 10 16.35 -7.06 -64.02
N LEU A 11 15.13 -6.74 -64.44
CA LEU A 11 14.44 -5.50 -64.09
C LEU A 11 12.97 -5.87 -63.94
N ALA A 12 12.61 -6.41 -62.76
CA ALA A 12 11.25 -6.47 -62.20
C ALA A 12 11.24 -7.40 -60.97
N LEU A 13 11.74 -6.91 -59.83
CA LEU A 13 11.36 -7.34 -58.48
C LEU A 13 11.94 -6.36 -57.46
N VAL A 14 11.62 -5.08 -57.64
CA VAL A 14 11.63 -4.11 -56.54
C VAL A 14 10.23 -4.18 -55.94
N SER A 15 9.99 -5.25 -55.19
CA SER A 15 8.78 -5.40 -54.37
C SER A 15 9.21 -5.14 -52.93
N LEU A 16 9.03 -3.89 -52.51
CA LEU A 16 8.59 -3.52 -51.16
C LEU A 16 9.22 -4.33 -50.01
N PHE A 17 10.52 -4.15 -49.75
CA PHE A 17 10.99 -4.27 -48.38
C PHE A 17 10.46 -3.05 -47.63
N ILE A 18 9.28 -3.21 -47.04
CA ILE A 18 8.88 -2.38 -45.90
C ILE A 18 10.00 -2.57 -44.89
N LEU A 19 10.82 -1.53 -44.71
CA LEU A 19 11.63 -1.37 -43.51
C LEU A 19 10.64 -1.32 -42.35
N SER A 20 10.29 -2.48 -41.80
CA SER A 20 9.91 -2.55 -40.40
C SER A 20 11.15 -2.11 -39.64
N SER A 21 11.19 -0.83 -39.27
CA SER A 21 12.02 -0.36 -38.17
C SER A 21 11.60 -1.17 -36.95
N GLY A 22 12.23 -2.34 -36.77
CA GLY A 22 12.27 -2.96 -35.46
C GLY A 22 13.00 -1.95 -34.58
N ALA A 23 12.24 -1.24 -33.75
CA ALA A 23 12.79 -0.51 -32.64
C ALA A 23 13.45 -1.57 -31.75
N PHE A 24 14.76 -1.76 -31.93
CA PHE A 24 15.55 -2.49 -30.95
C PHE A 24 15.62 -1.58 -29.72
N ALA A 25 15.30 -2.12 -28.54
CA ALA A 25 15.46 -1.43 -27.27
C ALA A 25 16.88 -0.83 -27.19
N GLU A 26 16.97 0.46 -26.86
CA GLU A 26 18.26 1.15 -26.68
C GLU A 26 18.60 1.15 -25.18
N PRO A 27 19.82 0.77 -24.78
CA PRO A 27 20.28 0.93 -23.40
C PRO A 27 20.05 2.38 -22.95
N VAL A 28 19.37 2.56 -21.81
CA VAL A 28 19.09 3.90 -21.27
C VAL A 28 20.41 4.51 -20.82
N SER A 29 20.75 5.69 -21.33
CA SER A 29 21.90 6.46 -20.85
C SER A 29 21.59 7.21 -19.55
N ILE A 30 22.62 7.57 -18.77
CA ILE A 30 22.48 8.45 -17.60
C ILE A 30 21.71 9.74 -17.94
N GLN A 31 21.95 10.34 -19.12
CA GLN A 31 21.26 11.55 -19.54
C GLN A 31 19.75 11.30 -19.76
N MET A 32 19.39 10.18 -20.39
CA MET A 32 17.98 9.80 -20.55
C MET A 32 17.30 9.58 -19.20
N ALA A 33 17.99 8.93 -18.25
CA ALA A 33 17.47 8.72 -16.91
C ALA A 33 17.27 10.05 -16.16
N GLU A 34 18.21 10.98 -16.31
CA GLU A 34 18.11 12.34 -15.78
C GLU A 34 16.93 13.10 -16.39
N ASP A 35 16.73 13.03 -17.71
CA ASP A 35 15.63 13.71 -18.40
C ASP A 35 14.26 13.18 -17.96
N VAL A 36 14.12 11.86 -17.82
CA VAL A 36 12.92 11.22 -17.23
C VAL A 36 12.65 11.75 -15.82
N ALA A 37 13.67 11.76 -14.96
CA ALA A 37 13.54 12.22 -13.59
C ALA A 37 13.18 13.71 -13.53
N ARG A 38 13.75 14.55 -14.42
CA ARG A 38 13.41 15.98 -14.53
C ARG A 38 11.95 16.17 -14.92
N THR A 39 11.45 15.39 -15.88
CA THR A 39 10.04 15.44 -16.28
C THR A 39 9.12 15.01 -15.14
N HIS A 40 9.45 13.90 -14.46
CA HIS A 40 8.67 13.43 -13.31
C HIS A 40 8.64 14.47 -12.16
N LEU A 41 9.81 15.04 -11.85
CA LEU A 41 9.95 16.07 -10.81
C LEU A 41 9.23 17.37 -11.17
N ARG A 42 9.22 17.76 -12.45
CA ARG A 42 8.47 18.92 -12.94
C ARG A 42 6.98 18.74 -12.68
N ALA A 43 6.41 17.59 -13.05
CA ALA A 43 5.00 17.30 -12.79
C ALA A 43 4.67 17.35 -11.29
N ASN A 44 5.53 16.78 -10.41
CA ASN A 44 5.31 16.86 -8.98
C ASN A 44 5.37 18.31 -8.44
N ASN A 45 6.40 19.07 -8.85
CA ASN A 45 6.57 20.45 -8.41
C ASN A 45 5.37 21.33 -8.83
N GLU A 46 4.85 21.15 -10.05
CA GLU A 46 3.65 21.86 -10.51
C GLU A 46 2.42 21.48 -9.67
N ARG A 47 2.21 20.19 -9.39
CA ARG A 47 1.13 19.69 -8.53
C ARG A 47 1.20 20.25 -7.12
N GLU A 48 2.35 20.16 -6.46
CA GLU A 48 2.54 20.66 -5.10
C GLU A 48 2.42 22.19 -5.03
N SER A 49 2.89 22.91 -6.05
CA SER A 49 2.70 24.36 -6.15
C SER A 49 1.22 24.73 -6.20
N LEU A 50 0.40 24.03 -7.00
CA LEU A 50 -1.05 24.25 -7.07
C LEU A 50 -1.75 23.93 -5.74
N ALA A 51 -1.35 22.84 -5.07
CA ALA A 51 -1.88 22.49 -3.76
C ALA A 51 -1.50 23.53 -2.67
N ALA A 52 -0.26 24.03 -2.72
CA ALA A 52 0.24 25.05 -1.80
C ALA A 52 -0.48 26.40 -1.99
N LEU A 53 -0.79 26.80 -3.24
CA LEU A 53 -1.60 27.97 -3.53
C LEU A 53 -3.01 27.85 -2.92
N THR A 54 -3.62 26.67 -3.05
CA THR A 54 -4.95 26.39 -2.49
C THR A 54 -4.95 26.44 -0.97
N THR A 55 -3.87 25.97 -0.33
CA THR A 55 -3.73 25.89 1.13
C THR A 55 -2.99 27.07 1.76
N ARG A 56 -2.58 28.06 0.97
CA ARG A 56 -1.75 29.22 1.38
C ARG A 56 -0.47 28.82 2.12
N LYS A 57 0.14 27.70 1.75
CA LYS A 57 1.42 27.23 2.30
C LYS A 57 2.58 27.67 1.40
N VAL A 58 3.77 27.80 1.98
CA VAL A 58 5.01 28.01 1.21
C VAL A 58 5.35 26.69 0.52
N PHE A 59 5.60 26.76 -0.80
CA PHE A 59 6.10 25.63 -1.58
C PHE A 59 7.60 25.78 -1.79
N GLU A 60 8.35 24.77 -1.35
CA GLU A 60 9.78 24.66 -1.64
C GLU A 60 9.98 23.78 -2.88
N LYS A 61 10.47 24.38 -3.96
CA LYS A 61 10.73 23.67 -5.21
C LYS A 61 11.91 22.70 -5.03
N ARG A 62 11.69 21.44 -5.41
CA ARG A 62 12.76 20.43 -5.44
C ARG A 62 13.54 20.47 -6.75
N SER A 63 14.81 20.08 -6.68
CA SER A 63 15.69 19.86 -7.82
C SER A 63 16.43 18.53 -7.69
N ILE A 64 16.89 17.98 -8.81
CA ILE A 64 17.84 16.87 -8.80
C ILE A 64 19.14 17.36 -8.15
N SER A 65 19.67 16.58 -7.23
CA SER A 65 20.94 16.85 -6.58
C SER A 65 22.08 16.52 -7.56
N MET A 66 23.08 17.40 -7.65
CA MET A 66 24.25 17.20 -8.51
C MET A 66 25.47 17.07 -7.60
N PRO A 67 26.28 16.00 -7.71
CA PRO A 67 26.37 15.02 -8.81
C PRO A 67 25.57 13.71 -8.63
N ASP A 68 24.54 13.67 -7.78
CA ASP A 68 23.98 12.45 -7.16
C ASP A 68 23.09 11.57 -8.08
N ILE A 69 23.57 11.19 -9.26
CA ILE A 69 23.04 10.06 -10.03
C ILE A 69 23.91 8.85 -9.75
N ILE A 70 23.30 7.78 -9.26
CA ILE A 70 23.97 6.56 -8.86
C ILE A 70 23.44 5.41 -9.69
N GLU A 71 24.35 4.67 -10.32
CA GLU A 71 24.02 3.39 -10.93
C GLU A 71 23.91 2.35 -9.82
N LEU A 72 22.70 1.83 -9.61
CA LEU A 72 22.51 0.61 -8.84
C LEU A 72 22.91 -0.55 -9.75
N GLN A 73 23.93 -1.28 -9.37
CA GLN A 73 24.49 -2.38 -10.17
C GLN A 73 24.27 -3.71 -9.48
N ASP A 74 24.20 -4.77 -10.28
CA ASP A 74 24.29 -6.14 -9.80
C ASP A 74 25.73 -6.41 -9.34
N ASP A 75 25.90 -6.82 -8.07
CA ASP A 75 27.22 -7.02 -7.46
C ASP A 75 28.05 -8.13 -8.11
N GLN A 76 27.41 -9.08 -8.81
CA GLN A 76 28.07 -10.22 -9.44
C GLN A 76 28.45 -9.93 -10.89
N THR A 77 27.56 -9.29 -11.64
CA THR A 77 27.71 -9.07 -13.09
C THR A 77 28.23 -7.68 -13.43
N GLY A 78 28.03 -6.69 -12.55
CA GLY A 78 28.28 -5.27 -12.82
C GLY A 78 27.26 -4.65 -13.78
N GLU A 79 26.19 -5.37 -14.13
CA GLU A 79 25.10 -4.84 -14.95
C GLU A 79 24.33 -3.75 -14.21
N THR A 80 23.96 -2.67 -14.92
CA THR A 80 23.15 -1.61 -14.32
C THR A 80 21.72 -2.07 -14.16
N LEU A 81 21.26 -2.17 -12.93
CA LEU A 81 19.90 -2.55 -12.56
C LEU A 81 18.95 -1.35 -12.55
N ALA A 82 19.42 -0.16 -12.16
CA ALA A 82 18.65 1.08 -12.17
C ALA A 82 19.54 2.32 -12.03
N TYR A 83 18.97 3.48 -12.34
CA TYR A 83 19.55 4.78 -12.01
C TYR A 83 18.79 5.41 -10.84
N VAL A 84 19.49 5.71 -9.75
CA VAL A 84 18.95 6.38 -8.55
C VAL A 84 19.37 7.85 -8.58
N LEU A 85 18.40 8.75 -8.66
CA LEU A 85 18.62 10.20 -8.69
C LEU A 85 18.20 10.82 -7.36
N GLY A 86 19.16 11.33 -6.60
CA GLY A 86 18.90 12.07 -5.35
C GLY A 86 18.24 13.43 -5.61
N LEU A 87 17.41 13.89 -4.67
CA LEU A 87 16.75 15.20 -4.74
C LEU A 87 17.17 16.12 -3.59
N THR A 88 17.25 17.42 -3.88
CA THR A 88 17.45 18.48 -2.88
C THR A 88 16.13 19.25 -2.68
N PRO A 89 15.73 19.56 -1.43
CA PRO A 89 16.40 19.25 -0.16
C PRO A 89 16.30 17.78 0.29
N LYS A 90 15.31 17.02 -0.23
CA LYS A 90 15.10 15.63 0.16
C LYS A 90 14.33 14.86 -0.90
N GLY A 91 14.64 13.57 -1.06
CA GLY A 91 13.93 12.67 -1.95
C GLY A 91 14.84 11.87 -2.87
N PHE A 92 14.23 11.00 -3.67
CA PHE A 92 14.90 10.32 -4.79
C PHE A 92 13.88 9.95 -5.88
N ILE A 93 14.39 9.63 -7.07
CA ILE A 93 13.65 8.99 -8.16
C ILE A 93 14.50 7.83 -8.68
N VAL A 94 13.91 6.64 -8.84
CA VAL A 94 14.54 5.46 -9.43
C VAL A 94 14.02 5.28 -10.85
N VAL A 95 14.93 5.19 -11.82
CA VAL A 95 14.65 5.06 -13.25
C VAL A 95 15.18 3.74 -13.79
N SER A 96 14.41 3.05 -14.64
CA SER A 96 14.81 1.77 -15.22
C SER A 96 15.95 1.93 -16.24
N PRO A 97 16.78 0.89 -16.45
CA PRO A 97 17.93 0.93 -17.36
C PRO A 97 17.58 0.54 -18.82
N ASP A 98 16.33 0.15 -19.08
CA ASP A 98 15.86 -0.34 -20.38
C ASP A 98 14.49 0.26 -20.73
N THR A 99 14.27 0.58 -22.00
CA THR A 99 13.04 1.20 -22.50
C THR A 99 11.86 0.23 -22.63
N ASP A 100 12.11 -1.09 -22.65
CA ASP A 100 11.09 -2.13 -22.55
C ASP A 100 10.52 -2.27 -21.13
N ILE A 101 11.11 -1.58 -20.14
CA ILE A 101 10.62 -1.47 -18.76
C ILE A 101 10.04 -0.06 -18.53
N THR A 102 9.04 0.08 -17.67
CA THR A 102 8.46 1.40 -17.35
C THR A 102 9.50 2.37 -16.78
N PRO A 103 9.52 3.66 -17.21
CA PRO A 103 10.63 4.56 -16.92
C PRO A 103 10.83 4.85 -15.43
N VAL A 104 9.77 5.14 -14.67
CA VAL A 104 9.88 5.45 -13.24
C VAL A 104 9.46 4.23 -12.43
N ILE A 105 10.41 3.67 -11.67
CA ILE A 105 10.21 2.46 -10.86
C ILE A 105 9.74 2.81 -9.46
N ALA A 106 10.42 3.76 -8.81
CA ALA A 106 10.09 4.19 -7.46
C ALA A 106 10.44 5.65 -7.25
N TYR A 107 9.76 6.32 -6.32
CA TYR A 107 10.16 7.66 -5.88
C TYR A 107 9.72 7.94 -4.45
N SER A 108 10.41 8.88 -3.81
CA SER A 108 9.96 9.54 -2.59
C SER A 108 10.34 11.01 -2.62
N PHE A 109 9.43 11.87 -2.16
CA PHE A 109 9.70 13.30 -1.96
C PHE A 109 9.88 13.68 -0.50
N GLN A 110 9.82 12.68 0.39
CA GLN A 110 9.94 12.85 1.84
C GLN A 110 11.15 12.10 2.41
N GLY A 111 11.71 11.14 1.67
CA GLY A 111 12.85 10.34 2.12
C GLY A 111 13.90 10.11 1.06
N ASN A 112 15.16 9.99 1.51
CA ASN A 112 16.30 9.72 0.63
C ASN A 112 16.43 8.21 0.39
N PHE A 113 17.05 7.84 -0.72
CA PHE A 113 17.31 6.43 -1.01
C PHE A 113 18.44 5.91 -0.10
N PRO A 114 18.21 4.85 0.69
CA PRO A 114 19.20 4.22 1.54
C PRO A 114 20.10 3.32 0.70
N LEU A 115 21.28 3.83 0.34
CA LEU A 115 22.25 3.10 -0.49
C LEU A 115 23.12 2.13 0.32
N GLU A 116 23.15 2.29 1.65
CA GLU A 116 23.93 1.42 2.52
C GLU A 116 23.28 0.04 2.58
N ASP A 117 24.02 -0.99 2.19
CA ASP A 117 23.54 -2.36 2.29
C ASP A 117 23.64 -2.88 3.74
N PHE A 118 22.46 -3.05 4.34
CA PHE A 118 22.27 -3.75 5.60
C PHE A 118 20.97 -4.55 5.56
N GLN A 119 20.84 -5.53 6.44
CA GLN A 119 19.74 -6.52 6.44
C GLN A 119 18.33 -5.89 6.41
N ASP A 120 18.12 -4.84 7.20
CA ASP A 120 16.81 -4.17 7.32
C ASP A 120 16.57 -3.12 6.22
N ASN A 121 17.48 -2.96 5.26
CA ASN A 121 17.29 -2.07 4.11
C ASN A 121 16.36 -2.69 3.07
N VAL A 122 15.09 -2.82 3.46
CA VAL A 122 14.07 -3.51 2.65
C VAL A 122 13.95 -2.92 1.26
N LEU A 123 14.09 -1.60 1.10
CA LEU A 123 13.89 -1.07 -0.24
C LEU A 123 15.09 -1.31 -1.16
N LEU A 124 16.33 -1.13 -0.72
CA LEU A 124 17.47 -1.49 -1.57
C LEU A 124 17.30 -2.93 -2.06
N HIS A 125 17.03 -3.86 -1.13
CA HIS A 125 16.81 -5.27 -1.43
C HIS A 125 15.59 -5.55 -2.31
N MET A 126 14.52 -4.74 -2.19
CA MET A 126 13.32 -4.85 -3.02
C MET A 126 13.56 -4.34 -4.45
N VAL A 127 14.22 -3.18 -4.61
CA VAL A 127 14.52 -2.60 -5.92
C VAL A 127 15.52 -3.47 -6.67
N THR A 128 16.59 -3.93 -6.01
CA THR A 128 17.56 -4.85 -6.61
C THR A 128 16.86 -6.11 -7.12
N TRP A 129 16.09 -6.79 -6.25
CA TRP A 129 15.35 -7.99 -6.62
C TRP A 129 14.36 -7.76 -7.77
N ASP A 130 13.55 -6.69 -7.71
CA ASP A 130 12.57 -6.41 -8.76
C ASP A 130 13.24 -6.09 -10.09
N MET A 131 14.33 -5.32 -10.09
CA MET A 131 15.00 -4.93 -11.31
C MET A 131 15.76 -6.09 -11.97
N GLU A 132 16.41 -6.95 -11.20
CA GLU A 132 16.98 -8.22 -11.71
C GLU A 132 15.90 -9.03 -12.44
N ASN A 133 14.74 -9.23 -11.80
CA ASN A 133 13.63 -10.00 -12.37
C ASN A 133 13.04 -9.34 -13.62
N ARG A 134 12.91 -8.00 -13.65
CA ARG A 134 12.38 -7.28 -14.81
C ARG A 134 13.31 -7.36 -16.01
N ILE A 135 14.61 -7.22 -15.79
CA ILE A 135 15.63 -7.30 -16.84
C ILE A 135 15.67 -8.72 -17.41
N GLU A 136 15.69 -9.74 -16.55
CA GLU A 136 15.63 -11.15 -16.97
C GLU A 136 14.33 -11.45 -17.74
N ALA A 137 13.23 -10.79 -17.41
CA ALA A 137 11.95 -10.97 -18.09
C ALA A 137 11.86 -10.30 -19.47
N ILE A 138 12.72 -9.33 -19.82
CA ILE A 138 12.66 -8.56 -21.08
C ILE A 138 12.44 -9.45 -22.31
N PRO A 139 13.17 -10.57 -22.51
CA PRO A 139 13.02 -11.40 -23.71
C PRO A 139 11.65 -12.06 -23.86
N ILE A 140 10.88 -12.17 -22.78
CA ILE A 140 9.56 -12.80 -22.79
C ILE A 140 8.41 -11.86 -22.44
N LEU A 141 8.68 -10.56 -22.26
CA LEU A 141 7.63 -9.56 -22.11
C LEU A 141 6.74 -9.54 -23.35
N PRO A 142 5.41 -9.44 -23.18
CA PRO A 142 4.50 -9.23 -24.31
C PRO A 142 4.86 -7.98 -25.12
N ASP A 143 4.78 -8.07 -26.44
CA ASP A 143 5.12 -6.96 -27.35
C ASP A 143 4.26 -5.71 -27.09
N ASP A 144 2.98 -5.87 -26.74
CA ASP A 144 2.08 -4.75 -26.42
C ASP A 144 2.47 -4.03 -25.13
N LEU A 145 3.05 -4.75 -24.16
CA LEU A 145 3.59 -4.15 -22.95
C LEU A 145 4.90 -3.40 -23.24
N LYS A 146 5.77 -3.97 -24.07
CA LYS A 146 6.99 -3.29 -24.52
C LYS A 146 6.65 -2.02 -25.27
N GLU A 147 5.73 -2.07 -26.24
CA GLU A 147 5.25 -0.90 -26.98
C GLU A 147 4.72 0.17 -26.03
N LYS A 148 3.88 -0.22 -25.05
CA LYS A 148 3.36 0.70 -24.03
C LYS A 148 4.46 1.35 -23.17
N ASN A 149 5.52 0.61 -22.83
CA ASN A 149 6.64 1.15 -22.06
C ASN A 149 7.49 2.11 -22.90
N ASN A 150 7.81 1.74 -24.14
CA ASN A 150 8.54 2.60 -25.08
C ASN A 150 7.76 3.91 -25.37
N ASP A 151 6.45 3.83 -25.60
CA ASP A 151 5.53 4.97 -25.72
C ASP A 151 5.58 5.91 -24.49
N LEU A 152 5.76 5.33 -23.31
CA LEU A 152 5.82 6.09 -22.07
C LEU A 152 7.18 6.76 -21.91
N TRP A 153 8.27 6.07 -22.28
CA TRP A 153 9.61 6.66 -22.38
C TRP A 153 9.63 7.87 -23.30
N GLU A 154 9.07 7.77 -24.51
CA GLU A 154 8.97 8.90 -25.45
C GLU A 154 8.22 10.10 -24.85
N LYS A 155 7.13 9.86 -24.10
CA LYS A 155 6.38 10.93 -23.41
C LYS A 155 7.20 11.59 -22.30
N TYR A 156 7.97 10.82 -21.53
CA TYR A 156 8.85 11.38 -20.50
C TYR A 156 10.01 12.19 -21.12
N LEU A 157 10.64 11.68 -22.18
CA LEU A 157 11.78 12.32 -22.84
C LEU A 157 11.39 13.57 -23.63
N SER A 158 10.21 13.56 -24.26
CA SER A 158 9.68 14.75 -24.97
C SER A 158 9.25 15.86 -24.01
N ALA A 159 8.88 15.52 -22.77
CA ALA A 159 8.47 16.46 -21.72
C ALA A 159 7.35 17.42 -22.16
N GLU A 160 6.46 16.96 -23.04
CA GLU A 160 5.36 17.74 -23.58
C GLU A 160 4.42 18.24 -22.47
N ASP A 161 3.99 19.51 -22.55
CA ASP A 161 3.12 20.13 -21.54
C ASP A 161 1.78 19.38 -21.38
N SER A 162 1.32 18.73 -22.45
CA SER A 162 0.11 17.90 -22.42
C SER A 162 0.28 16.66 -21.53
N PHE A 163 1.44 16.01 -21.59
CA PHE A 163 1.80 14.86 -20.77
C PHE A 163 2.00 15.27 -19.31
N ILE A 164 2.78 16.32 -19.07
CA ILE A 164 3.01 16.86 -17.72
C ILE A 164 1.69 17.29 -17.09
N GLY A 165 0.85 18.01 -17.83
CA GLY A 165 -0.47 18.41 -17.36
C GLY A 165 -1.39 17.22 -17.04
N ALA A 166 -1.27 16.10 -17.78
CA ALA A 166 -2.01 14.87 -17.46
C ALA A 166 -1.52 14.24 -16.14
N GLN A 167 -0.20 14.21 -15.91
CA GLN A 167 0.38 13.75 -14.64
C GLN A 167 -0.08 14.66 -13.48
N VAL A 168 -0.01 15.98 -13.63
CA VAL A 168 -0.47 16.96 -12.61
C VAL A 168 -1.94 16.76 -12.21
N ARG A 169 -2.80 16.38 -13.17
CA ARG A 169 -4.24 16.15 -12.95
C ARG A 169 -4.58 14.72 -12.49
N ALA A 170 -3.62 13.80 -12.47
CA ALA A 170 -3.87 12.44 -12.01
C ALA A 170 -4.30 12.44 -10.53
N THR A 171 -5.23 11.56 -10.16
CA THR A 171 -5.75 11.48 -8.81
C THR A 171 -4.81 10.66 -7.93
N GLN A 172 -4.49 11.21 -6.77
CA GLN A 172 -3.78 10.48 -5.71
C GLN A 172 -4.78 10.07 -4.62
N TYR A 173 -4.86 8.78 -4.35
CA TYR A 173 -5.59 8.18 -3.24
C TYR A 173 -4.56 7.78 -2.18
N GLY A 174 -4.69 8.30 -0.96
CA GLY A 174 -3.70 8.11 0.09
C GLY A 174 -2.42 8.95 -0.09
N PRO A 175 -1.34 8.66 0.66
CA PRO A 175 -1.23 7.58 1.64
C PRO A 175 -2.27 7.67 2.76
N HIS A 176 -2.85 6.52 3.12
CA HIS A 176 -3.93 6.44 4.10
C HIS A 176 -3.39 6.24 5.53
N LEU A 177 -2.30 5.50 5.68
CA LEU A 177 -1.66 5.33 6.98
C LEU A 177 -0.91 6.61 7.34
N THR A 178 -1.01 6.98 8.61
CA THR A 178 -0.18 8.03 9.23
C THR A 178 0.84 7.47 10.21
N THR A 179 0.85 6.14 10.39
CA THR A 179 1.77 5.44 11.27
C THR A 179 3.02 5.00 10.52
N TYR A 180 4.13 5.01 11.24
CA TYR A 180 5.44 4.56 10.78
C TYR A 180 6.00 3.62 11.85
N TRP A 181 5.30 2.52 12.10
CA TRP A 181 5.70 1.57 13.14
C TRP A 181 6.91 0.74 12.71
N ASP A 182 7.57 0.16 13.69
CA ASP A 182 8.78 -0.64 13.54
C ASP A 182 8.60 -2.02 14.17
N GLN A 183 9.58 -2.90 13.98
CA GLN A 183 9.62 -4.22 14.56
C GLN A 183 10.43 -4.29 15.85
N ASN A 184 11.23 -3.27 16.16
CA ASN A 184 12.03 -3.17 17.37
C ASN A 184 11.32 -2.39 18.49
N ASP A 185 12.07 -2.03 19.53
CA ASP A 185 11.60 -1.19 20.63
C ASP A 185 11.03 0.14 20.08
N PRO A 186 9.89 0.63 20.57
CA PRO A 186 9.09 0.09 21.68
C PRO A 186 8.03 -0.97 21.26
N TYR A 187 7.91 -1.28 19.97
CA TYR A 187 6.83 -2.10 19.44
C TYR A 187 6.96 -3.59 19.80
N ASN A 188 8.18 -4.07 20.02
CA ASN A 188 8.43 -5.44 20.48
C ASN A 188 8.45 -5.60 22.00
N TYR A 189 8.05 -4.58 22.78
CA TYR A 189 8.14 -4.63 24.24
C TYR A 189 7.46 -5.87 24.87
N TYR A 190 6.35 -6.33 24.27
CA TYR A 190 5.60 -7.50 24.73
C TYR A 190 5.96 -8.80 23.98
N CYS A 191 6.96 -8.78 23.09
CA CYS A 191 7.49 -9.96 22.42
C CYS A 191 8.35 -10.80 23.40
N PRO A 192 8.46 -12.13 23.18
CA PRO A 192 9.22 -13.00 24.06
C PRO A 192 10.71 -12.71 23.94
N THR A 193 11.44 -13.04 25.00
CA THR A 193 12.90 -13.16 24.92
C THR A 193 13.24 -14.42 24.15
N ASP A 194 14.07 -14.26 23.13
CA ASP A 194 14.68 -15.34 22.38
C ASP A 194 15.60 -16.16 23.30
N PRO A 195 15.36 -17.48 23.45
CA PRO A 195 16.14 -18.31 24.36
C PRO A 195 17.57 -18.61 23.87
N PHE A 196 17.87 -18.42 22.58
CA PHE A 196 19.19 -18.63 22.00
C PHE A 196 20.02 -17.35 21.96
N GLU A 197 19.38 -16.22 21.66
CA GLU A 197 20.06 -14.91 21.56
C GLU A 197 20.08 -14.14 22.89
N GLY A 198 19.18 -14.46 23.83
CA GLY A 198 19.03 -13.74 25.10
C GLY A 198 18.51 -12.31 24.94
N LYS A 199 17.90 -11.99 23.78
CA LYS A 199 17.36 -10.67 23.42
C LYS A 199 15.86 -10.76 23.17
N THR A 200 15.14 -9.65 23.32
CA THR A 200 13.73 -9.59 22.92
C THR A 200 13.61 -9.82 21.41
N SER A 201 12.77 -10.77 21.00
CA SER A 201 12.48 -11.02 19.58
C SER A 201 11.88 -9.78 18.92
N VAL A 202 12.10 -9.61 17.62
CA VAL A 202 11.41 -8.56 16.85
C VAL A 202 9.92 -8.90 16.69
N VAL A 203 9.08 -7.90 16.41
CA VAL A 203 7.63 -8.11 16.20
C VAL A 203 7.37 -9.08 15.04
N GLY A 204 8.14 -8.96 13.96
CA GLY A 204 7.90 -9.62 12.68
C GLY A 204 7.11 -8.72 11.73
N CYS A 205 7.50 -8.72 10.45
CA CYS A 205 6.96 -7.81 9.44
C CYS A 205 5.46 -7.99 9.24
N VAL A 206 4.99 -9.25 9.25
CA VAL A 206 3.57 -9.59 9.08
C VAL A 206 2.72 -8.98 10.20
N ALA A 207 3.16 -9.10 11.45
CA ALA A 207 2.43 -8.58 12.61
C ALA A 207 2.50 -7.05 12.67
N THR A 208 3.63 -6.45 12.31
CA THR A 208 3.81 -4.99 12.25
C THR A 208 2.88 -4.37 11.22
N ALA A 209 2.85 -4.89 9.99
CA ALA A 209 1.96 -4.43 8.93
C ALA A 209 0.48 -4.59 9.31
N MET A 210 0.10 -5.77 9.85
CA MET A 210 -1.27 -6.02 10.32
C MET A 210 -1.68 -5.04 11.43
N ALA A 211 -0.80 -4.78 12.40
CA ALA A 211 -1.08 -3.90 13.52
C ALA A 211 -1.28 -2.44 13.07
N GLN A 212 -0.51 -1.97 12.07
CA GLN A 212 -0.72 -0.66 11.45
C GLN A 212 -2.10 -0.55 10.76
N ILE A 213 -2.53 -1.59 10.04
CA ILE A 213 -3.86 -1.64 9.41
C ILE A 213 -4.98 -1.63 10.47
N VAL A 214 -4.82 -2.42 11.54
CA VAL A 214 -5.75 -2.44 12.68
C VAL A 214 -5.86 -1.07 13.35
N ASN A 215 -4.74 -0.37 13.50
CA ASN A 215 -4.72 1.00 14.02
C ASN A 215 -5.38 2.00 13.06
N TYR A 216 -5.13 1.88 11.76
CA TYR A 216 -5.74 2.74 10.75
C TYR A 216 -7.27 2.61 10.74
N HIS A 217 -7.80 1.39 10.73
CA HIS A 217 -9.24 1.16 10.81
C HIS A 217 -9.84 1.49 12.20
N GLN A 218 -9.00 1.70 13.21
CA GLN A 218 -9.40 1.91 14.60
C GLN A 218 -10.36 0.81 15.08
N TYR A 219 -10.07 -0.44 14.72
CA TYR A 219 -10.92 -1.60 14.97
C TYR A 219 -10.10 -2.87 15.18
N PRO A 220 -10.43 -3.71 16.19
CA PRO A 220 -11.61 -3.67 17.08
C PRO A 220 -11.40 -2.91 18.39
N SER A 221 -12.46 -2.73 19.18
CA SER A 221 -12.35 -2.16 20.54
C SER A 221 -11.71 -3.09 21.57
N SER A 222 -11.57 -4.38 21.25
CA SER A 222 -10.97 -5.40 22.12
C SER A 222 -10.58 -6.62 21.29
N VAL A 223 -9.56 -7.36 21.72
CA VAL A 223 -9.16 -8.65 21.13
C VAL A 223 -9.07 -9.67 22.26
N THR A 224 -9.62 -10.87 22.07
CA THR A 224 -9.63 -11.93 23.08
C THR A 224 -8.91 -13.17 22.57
N PHE A 225 -8.01 -13.69 23.40
CA PHE A 225 -7.32 -14.96 23.23
C PHE A 225 -7.65 -15.89 24.39
N THR A 226 -7.54 -17.18 24.14
CA THR A 226 -7.76 -18.26 25.12
C THR A 226 -6.59 -19.24 25.09
N SER A 227 -6.62 -20.28 25.91
CA SER A 227 -5.63 -21.37 25.80
C SER A 227 -5.70 -22.14 24.48
N ALA A 228 -6.80 -22.02 23.71
CA ALA A 228 -6.91 -22.60 22.37
C ALA A 228 -6.07 -21.86 21.33
N ASP A 229 -5.55 -20.67 21.68
CA ASP A 229 -4.65 -19.87 20.85
C ASP A 229 -3.17 -20.12 21.18
N ASN A 230 -2.89 -21.05 22.09
CA ASN A 230 -1.54 -21.52 22.33
C ASN A 230 -1.03 -22.28 21.10
N TYR A 231 0.23 -22.06 20.75
CA TYR A 231 0.87 -22.71 19.60
C TYR A 231 2.34 -22.98 19.90
N CYS A 232 2.91 -23.96 19.20
CA CYS A 232 4.33 -24.26 19.25
C CYS A 232 4.91 -24.16 17.84
N TYR A 233 6.21 -23.85 17.77
CA TYR A 233 6.95 -23.74 16.52
C TYR A 233 8.39 -24.20 16.71
N ASN A 234 9.04 -24.61 15.62
CA ASN A 234 10.47 -24.90 15.64
C ASN A 234 11.27 -23.60 15.51
N TYR A 235 12.25 -23.41 16.39
CA TYR A 235 13.14 -22.27 16.31
C TYR A 235 13.92 -22.32 14.97
N PRO A 236 14.02 -21.19 14.24
CA PRO A 236 14.58 -21.19 12.89
C PRO A 236 15.96 -21.84 12.81
N GLY A 237 16.19 -22.63 11.77
CA GLY A 237 17.43 -23.38 11.57
C GLY A 237 17.69 -24.55 12.54
N THR A 238 16.73 -24.89 13.41
CA THR A 238 16.91 -25.94 14.43
C THR A 238 15.71 -26.90 14.53
N SER A 239 15.87 -27.98 15.29
CA SER A 239 14.78 -28.87 15.69
C SER A 239 14.25 -28.58 17.10
N PHE A 240 14.56 -27.40 17.66
CA PHE A 240 14.13 -27.04 19.02
C PHE A 240 12.74 -26.41 18.98
N GLU A 241 11.79 -27.01 19.69
CA GLU A 241 10.41 -26.51 19.76
C GLU A 241 10.26 -25.45 20.86
N ILE A 242 9.65 -24.32 20.51
CA ILE A 242 9.26 -23.24 21.42
C ILE A 242 7.75 -23.14 21.42
N CYS A 243 7.14 -23.05 22.61
CA CYS A 243 5.69 -22.95 22.76
C CYS A 243 5.26 -21.64 23.41
N ASN A 244 4.31 -20.94 22.78
CA ASN A 244 3.50 -19.93 23.42
C ASN A 244 2.35 -20.62 24.17
N ASN A 245 2.51 -20.78 25.49
CA ASN A 245 1.53 -21.45 26.35
C ASN A 245 0.63 -20.49 27.14
N ASN A 246 0.73 -19.17 26.89
CA ASN A 246 0.02 -18.15 27.64
C ASN A 246 -0.72 -17.15 26.72
N ALA A 247 -1.23 -17.62 25.57
CA ALA A 247 -1.88 -16.76 24.58
C ALA A 247 -2.99 -15.88 25.18
N ALA A 248 -3.78 -16.42 26.13
CA ALA A 248 -4.84 -15.69 26.83
C ALA A 248 -4.39 -14.37 27.50
N SER A 249 -3.13 -14.28 27.94
CA SER A 249 -2.54 -13.10 28.59
C SER A 249 -2.32 -11.91 27.64
N PHE A 250 -2.40 -12.14 26.32
CA PHE A 250 -2.27 -11.10 25.30
C PHE A 250 -3.63 -10.57 24.83
N SER A 251 -4.72 -10.93 25.51
CA SER A 251 -6.02 -10.31 25.28
C SER A 251 -5.97 -8.82 25.63
N ILE A 252 -6.56 -7.98 24.80
CA ILE A 252 -6.72 -6.55 25.06
C ILE A 252 -8.21 -6.27 25.30
N SER A 253 -8.58 -5.98 26.54
CA SER A 253 -9.99 -5.77 26.93
C SER A 253 -10.56 -4.44 26.44
N SER A 254 -9.71 -3.43 26.21
CA SER A 254 -10.10 -2.13 25.67
C SER A 254 -8.94 -1.54 24.87
N ILE A 255 -9.19 -1.25 23.60
CA ILE A 255 -8.24 -0.60 22.70
C ILE A 255 -8.74 0.82 22.45
N THR A 256 -7.87 1.79 22.76
CA THR A 256 -8.09 3.20 22.43
C THR A 256 -7.30 3.54 21.17
N TYR A 257 -7.94 4.24 20.25
CA TYR A 257 -7.33 4.71 19.01
C TYR A 257 -7.32 6.25 18.93
N PRO A 258 -6.36 6.87 18.22
CA PRO A 258 -5.15 6.24 17.66
C PRO A 258 -4.28 5.64 18.77
N ALA A 259 -3.65 4.50 18.49
CA ALA A 259 -2.96 3.72 19.50
C ALA A 259 -1.79 4.52 20.11
N SER A 260 -1.74 4.58 21.44
CA SER A 260 -0.54 5.01 22.16
C SER A 260 0.64 4.09 21.86
N THR A 261 1.87 4.49 22.14
CA THR A 261 3.05 3.64 21.99
C THR A 261 2.90 2.29 22.70
N ASN A 262 2.37 2.28 23.92
CA ASN A 262 2.12 1.05 24.66
C ASN A 262 1.03 0.19 23.99
N THR A 263 -0.06 0.82 23.55
CA THR A 263 -1.14 0.14 22.80
C THR A 263 -0.62 -0.43 21.48
N ALA A 264 0.29 0.27 20.79
CA ALA A 264 0.94 -0.22 19.57
C ALA A 264 1.75 -1.48 19.86
N ALA A 265 2.55 -1.51 20.93
CA ALA A 265 3.29 -2.71 21.33
C ALA A 265 2.35 -3.89 21.70
N MET A 266 1.25 -3.61 22.40
CA MET A 266 0.22 -4.63 22.71
C MET A 266 -0.44 -5.16 21.45
N LEU A 267 -0.80 -4.29 20.50
CA LEU A 267 -1.37 -4.66 19.22
C LEU A 267 -0.38 -5.48 18.39
N SER A 268 0.89 -5.05 18.28
CA SER A 268 1.96 -5.78 17.61
C SER A 268 2.08 -7.22 18.13
N ARG A 269 2.12 -7.39 19.45
CA ARG A 269 2.16 -8.72 20.09
C ARG A 269 0.89 -9.53 19.79
N SER A 270 -0.28 -8.92 19.92
CA SER A 270 -1.58 -9.58 19.67
C SER A 270 -1.72 -10.04 18.22
N CYS A 271 -1.33 -9.19 17.27
CA CYS A 271 -1.26 -9.52 15.85
C CYS A 271 -0.33 -10.71 15.65
N GLY A 272 0.90 -10.68 16.19
CA GLY A 272 1.84 -11.79 16.06
C GLY A 272 1.33 -13.12 16.65
N VAL A 273 0.66 -13.10 17.80
CA VAL A 273 0.03 -14.31 18.36
C VAL A 273 -1.08 -14.83 17.45
N SER A 274 -1.90 -13.94 16.89
CA SER A 274 -3.03 -14.33 16.03
C SER A 274 -2.65 -14.96 14.69
N VAL A 275 -1.39 -14.78 14.26
CA VAL A 275 -0.83 -15.37 13.03
C VAL A 275 0.22 -16.44 13.32
N GLU A 276 0.25 -16.94 14.56
CA GLU A 276 1.16 -18.00 15.02
C GLU A 276 2.64 -17.68 14.71
N MET A 277 3.05 -16.44 15.03
CA MET A 277 4.39 -15.94 14.73
C MET A 277 5.51 -16.81 15.32
N VAL A 278 6.47 -17.18 14.49
CA VAL A 278 7.75 -17.78 14.90
C VAL A 278 8.63 -16.64 15.39
N TYR A 279 8.71 -16.42 16.69
CA TYR A 279 9.50 -15.32 17.25
C TYR A 279 10.99 -15.67 17.31
N SER A 280 11.83 -14.72 16.85
CA SER A 280 13.28 -14.79 16.89
C SER A 280 13.90 -13.39 17.03
N ALA A 281 15.04 -13.30 17.69
CA ALA A 281 15.94 -12.15 17.71
C ALA A 281 17.20 -12.39 16.86
N SER A 282 17.30 -13.55 16.20
CA SER A 282 18.39 -13.85 15.25
C SER A 282 18.29 -12.97 14.02
N SER A 283 19.33 -13.01 13.17
CA SER A 283 19.31 -12.38 11.85
C SER A 283 18.19 -12.89 10.94
N GLU A 284 17.58 -14.04 11.21
CA GLU A 284 16.43 -14.51 10.42
C GLU A 284 15.13 -13.76 10.76
N GLY A 285 15.08 -13.09 11.92
CA GLY A 285 13.93 -12.34 12.39
C GLY A 285 12.71 -13.20 12.72
N SER A 286 11.65 -12.54 13.20
CA SER A 286 10.36 -13.21 13.46
C SER A 286 9.56 -13.38 12.17
N SER A 287 9.04 -14.59 11.92
CA SER A 287 8.42 -14.93 10.64
C SER A 287 7.10 -15.69 10.74
N THR A 288 6.26 -15.51 9.72
CA THR A 288 5.03 -16.26 9.44
C THR A 288 4.57 -15.90 8.02
N HIS A 289 3.47 -16.47 7.55
CA HIS A 289 2.94 -16.18 6.21
C HIS A 289 1.92 -15.04 6.24
N THR A 290 2.05 -14.06 5.33
CA THR A 290 1.11 -12.92 5.22
C THR A 290 -0.34 -13.36 5.00
N TYR A 291 -0.60 -14.50 4.33
CA TYR A 291 -1.97 -14.97 4.11
C TYR A 291 -2.70 -15.36 5.41
N ASN A 292 -1.97 -15.67 6.50
CA ASN A 292 -2.57 -15.95 7.81
C ASN A 292 -3.33 -14.73 8.37
N VAL A 293 -2.95 -13.52 7.96
CA VAL A 293 -3.59 -12.27 8.38
C VAL A 293 -5.08 -12.25 8.01
N ALA A 294 -5.47 -12.81 6.86
CA ALA A 294 -6.88 -12.85 6.47
C ALA A 294 -7.74 -13.62 7.47
N THR A 295 -7.26 -14.78 7.92
CA THR A 295 -7.95 -15.60 8.93
C THR A 295 -7.90 -14.93 10.30
N ALA A 296 -6.76 -14.37 10.69
CA ALA A 296 -6.60 -13.67 11.96
C ALA A 296 -7.54 -12.46 12.10
N LEU A 297 -7.63 -11.62 11.06
CA LEU A 297 -8.51 -10.46 11.03
C LEU A 297 -9.97 -10.86 11.23
N LYS A 298 -10.44 -11.89 10.52
CA LYS A 298 -11.82 -12.38 10.63
C LYS A 298 -12.11 -13.05 11.97
N ASN A 299 -11.26 -14.00 12.38
CA ASN A 299 -11.56 -14.90 13.49
C ASN A 299 -11.14 -14.37 14.86
N LYS A 300 -10.19 -13.43 14.92
CA LYS A 300 -9.67 -12.87 16.19
C LYS A 300 -9.97 -11.39 16.35
N PHE A 301 -9.90 -10.63 15.27
CA PHE A 301 -10.15 -9.18 15.31
C PHE A 301 -11.58 -8.82 14.88
N GLY A 302 -12.39 -9.79 14.42
CA GLY A 302 -13.80 -9.61 14.11
C GLY A 302 -14.07 -8.77 12.84
N TYR A 303 -13.14 -8.72 11.90
CA TYR A 303 -13.34 -8.02 10.63
C TYR A 303 -14.47 -8.68 9.81
N ALA A 304 -15.27 -7.87 9.10
CA ALA A 304 -16.33 -8.38 8.24
C ALA A 304 -15.78 -9.12 7.02
N SER A 305 -14.67 -8.62 6.45
CA SER A 305 -13.94 -9.33 5.40
C SER A 305 -12.44 -9.10 5.49
N ALA A 306 -11.72 -10.09 5.00
CA ALA A 306 -10.32 -10.04 4.63
C ALA A 306 -10.06 -11.26 3.73
N THR A 307 -9.43 -11.03 2.58
CA THR A 307 -9.25 -12.03 1.53
C THR A 307 -7.78 -12.15 1.17
N ALA A 308 -7.18 -13.32 1.38
CA ALA A 308 -5.85 -13.64 0.87
C ALA A 308 -5.96 -14.08 -0.60
N LEU A 309 -5.26 -13.40 -1.50
CA LEU A 309 -5.27 -13.66 -2.94
C LEU A 309 -3.85 -13.76 -3.48
N ALA A 310 -3.60 -14.75 -4.32
CA ALA A 310 -2.34 -14.90 -5.03
C ALA A 310 -2.27 -13.99 -6.26
N LEU A 311 -1.06 -13.52 -6.61
CA LEU A 311 -0.86 -12.67 -7.79
C LEU A 311 -0.94 -13.46 -9.10
N SER A 312 -0.62 -14.76 -9.07
CA SER A 312 -0.61 -15.63 -10.24
C SER A 312 -1.08 -17.04 -9.90
N SER A 313 -1.42 -17.81 -10.94
CA SER A 313 -1.77 -19.24 -10.83
C SER A 313 -0.64 -20.09 -10.23
N TYR A 314 0.63 -19.70 -10.45
CA TYR A 314 1.78 -20.35 -9.82
C TYR A 314 1.75 -20.17 -8.30
N TRP A 315 1.63 -18.93 -7.82
CA TRP A 315 1.55 -18.65 -6.39
C TRP A 315 0.27 -19.22 -5.76
N ALA A 316 -0.83 -19.21 -6.50
CA ALA A 316 -2.10 -19.84 -6.09
C ALA A 316 -1.90 -21.34 -5.82
N SER A 317 -1.24 -22.05 -6.75
CA SER A 317 -0.92 -23.48 -6.61
C SER A 317 0.05 -23.74 -5.46
N LEU A 318 1.14 -22.97 -5.36
CA LEU A 318 2.18 -23.18 -4.36
C LEU A 318 1.68 -22.96 -2.92
N TYR A 319 0.82 -21.97 -2.71
CA TYR A 319 0.33 -21.58 -1.38
C TYR A 319 -1.11 -22.01 -1.10
N GLY A 320 -1.79 -22.68 -2.04
CA GLY A 320 -3.19 -23.06 -1.90
C GLY A 320 -4.15 -21.88 -1.76
N LEU A 321 -3.84 -20.76 -2.45
CA LEU A 321 -4.63 -19.52 -2.40
C LEU A 321 -5.53 -19.41 -3.63
N PRO A 322 -6.66 -18.68 -3.55
CA PRO A 322 -7.44 -18.35 -4.73
C PRO A 322 -6.62 -17.51 -5.72
N ASP A 323 -6.76 -17.83 -7.01
CA ASP A 323 -6.16 -17.08 -8.11
C ASP A 323 -6.93 -15.76 -8.33
N ALA A 324 -6.19 -14.68 -8.57
CA ALA A 324 -6.75 -13.37 -8.82
C ALA A 324 -6.26 -12.81 -10.15
N THR A 325 -6.90 -13.25 -11.24
CA THR A 325 -6.89 -12.52 -12.53
C THR A 325 -7.28 -11.03 -12.38
N SER A 326 -7.90 -10.67 -11.25
CA SER A 326 -8.32 -9.32 -10.88
C SER A 326 -7.54 -8.71 -9.70
N PHE A 327 -6.37 -9.24 -9.30
CA PHE A 327 -5.62 -8.74 -8.13
C PHE A 327 -5.37 -7.22 -8.22
N ALA A 328 -4.88 -6.77 -9.38
CA ALA A 328 -4.59 -5.36 -9.65
C ALA A 328 -5.82 -4.46 -9.48
N SER A 329 -6.98 -4.87 -10.01
CA SER A 329 -8.21 -4.08 -9.94
C SER A 329 -8.81 -4.07 -8.54
N ILE A 330 -8.75 -5.19 -7.81
CA ILE A 330 -9.17 -5.26 -6.40
C ILE A 330 -8.30 -4.34 -5.54
N LEU A 331 -6.96 -4.43 -5.67
CA LEU A 331 -6.04 -3.56 -4.94
C LEU A 331 -6.30 -2.08 -5.25
N GLN A 332 -6.44 -1.70 -6.52
CA GLN A 332 -6.75 -0.32 -6.89
C GLN A 332 -8.09 0.14 -6.29
N ASN A 333 -9.11 -0.71 -6.29
CA ASN A 333 -10.41 -0.37 -5.70
C ASN A 333 -10.33 -0.25 -4.18
N ASN A 334 -9.60 -1.12 -3.49
CA ASN A 334 -9.34 -0.99 -2.06
C ASN A 334 -8.73 0.38 -1.73
N LEU A 335 -7.65 0.74 -2.43
CA LEU A 335 -6.93 2.00 -2.18
C LEU A 335 -7.78 3.23 -2.51
N LYS A 336 -8.62 3.17 -3.57
CA LYS A 336 -9.58 4.24 -3.88
C LYS A 336 -10.64 4.42 -2.80
N ASN A 337 -10.99 3.35 -2.10
CA ASN A 337 -11.99 3.34 -1.03
C ASN A 337 -11.37 3.47 0.38
N GLY A 338 -10.10 3.84 0.49
CA GLY A 338 -9.46 4.02 1.80
C GLY A 338 -9.26 2.71 2.56
N LEU A 339 -9.08 1.60 1.86
CA LEU A 339 -8.81 0.27 2.43
C LEU A 339 -7.35 -0.12 2.14
N PRO A 340 -6.42 0.07 3.09
CA PRO A 340 -5.06 -0.42 2.97
C PRO A 340 -5.02 -1.95 2.84
N ALA A 341 -4.09 -2.44 2.04
CA ALA A 341 -3.84 -3.85 1.80
C ALA A 341 -2.50 -4.28 2.40
N GLN A 342 -2.37 -5.54 2.77
CA GLN A 342 -1.08 -6.11 3.20
C GLN A 342 -0.51 -6.97 2.09
N LEU A 343 0.73 -6.70 1.66
CA LEU A 343 1.36 -7.38 0.53
C LEU A 343 2.54 -8.24 1.00
N SER A 344 2.71 -9.41 0.37
CA SER A 344 3.84 -10.32 0.58
C SER A 344 4.83 -10.20 -0.57
N ILE A 345 5.99 -9.61 -0.31
CA ILE A 345 7.02 -9.37 -1.31
C ILE A 345 8.22 -10.31 -1.15
N ASN A 346 9.05 -10.40 -2.18
CA ASN A 346 10.41 -10.93 -2.11
C ASN A 346 11.43 -9.79 -2.22
N THR A 347 12.59 -10.04 -1.65
CA THR A 347 13.77 -9.19 -1.65
C THR A 347 15.00 -10.10 -1.80
N THR A 348 16.16 -9.53 -2.09
CA THR A 348 17.44 -10.29 -2.17
C THR A 348 17.80 -11.00 -0.87
N VAL A 349 17.25 -10.58 0.28
CA VAL A 349 17.50 -11.19 1.61
C VAL A 349 16.33 -12.05 2.11
N GLY A 350 15.29 -12.27 1.30
CA GLY A 350 14.15 -13.13 1.63
C GLY A 350 12.78 -12.47 1.49
N GLY A 351 11.75 -13.11 2.02
CA GLY A 351 10.38 -12.61 1.97
C GLY A 351 10.11 -11.51 3.00
N HIS A 352 9.30 -10.52 2.63
CA HIS A 352 8.88 -9.44 3.55
C HIS A 352 7.38 -9.14 3.43
N SER A 353 6.80 -8.50 4.45
CA SER A 353 5.40 -8.12 4.51
C SER A 353 5.26 -6.61 4.70
N ILE A 354 4.52 -5.95 3.82
CA ILE A 354 4.40 -4.49 3.77
C ILE A 354 2.94 -4.06 3.68
N VAL A 355 2.64 -2.80 3.99
CA VAL A 355 1.31 -2.22 3.75
C VAL A 355 1.34 -1.43 2.45
N CYS A 356 0.33 -1.63 1.59
CA CYS A 356 0.04 -0.77 0.46
C CYS A 356 -1.18 0.08 0.83
N ASP A 357 -1.01 1.39 0.89
CA ASP A 357 -2.00 2.32 1.45
C ASP A 357 -2.20 3.57 0.59
N GLY A 358 -1.71 3.57 -0.64
CA GLY A 358 -2.05 4.61 -1.61
C GLY A 358 -1.93 4.15 -3.05
N TYR A 359 -2.66 4.85 -3.93
CA TYR A 359 -2.62 4.65 -5.37
C TYR A 359 -2.63 6.00 -6.07
N TYR A 360 -1.66 6.21 -6.96
CA TYR A 360 -1.59 7.37 -7.83
C TYR A 360 -1.91 6.93 -9.24
N SER A 361 -2.99 7.46 -9.80
CA SER A 361 -3.52 7.06 -11.11
C SER A 361 -2.75 7.65 -12.30
N SER A 362 -1.45 7.89 -12.11
CA SER A 362 -0.52 8.35 -13.12
C SER A 362 -0.24 7.29 -14.19
N SER A 363 0.60 7.64 -15.16
CA SER A 363 1.25 6.68 -16.06
C SER A 363 2.77 6.70 -15.81
N PRO A 364 3.37 5.63 -15.26
CA PRO A 364 2.72 4.40 -14.80
C PRO A 364 1.86 4.65 -13.56
N GLY A 365 0.96 3.72 -13.24
CA GLY A 365 0.24 3.75 -11.96
C GLY A 365 1.21 3.41 -10.83
N LEU A 366 1.21 4.21 -9.76
CA LEU A 366 2.17 4.09 -8.67
C LEU A 366 1.43 3.80 -7.36
N TYR A 367 2.03 2.94 -6.53
CA TYR A 367 1.45 2.47 -5.28
C TYR A 367 2.27 2.98 -4.11
N HIS A 368 1.64 3.54 -3.10
CA HIS A 368 2.33 3.95 -1.88
C HIS A 368 2.48 2.75 -0.96
N LEU A 369 3.73 2.50 -0.53
CA LEU A 369 4.12 1.34 0.24
C LEU A 369 4.72 1.79 1.57
N ASN A 370 4.31 1.18 2.67
CA ASN A 370 4.88 1.33 3.99
C ASN A 370 5.58 0.02 4.41
N TYR A 371 6.89 0.13 4.65
CA TYR A 371 7.78 -1.03 4.81
C TYR A 371 7.88 -1.57 6.25
N GLY A 372 7.30 -0.88 7.25
CA GLY A 372 7.24 -1.35 8.65
C GLY A 372 8.57 -1.29 9.42
N TRP A 373 9.41 -0.29 9.13
CA TRP A 373 10.75 -0.09 9.74
C TRP A 373 10.99 1.38 10.17
N GLY A 374 10.00 2.00 10.82
CA GLY A 374 9.95 3.45 11.01
C GLY A 374 10.88 4.08 12.07
N ILE A 375 11.69 3.33 12.83
CA ILE A 375 12.54 3.94 13.88
C ILE A 375 13.69 4.79 13.33
N PHE A 376 14.12 4.57 12.09
CA PHE A 376 15.25 5.31 11.50
C PHE A 376 14.84 6.68 10.96
N SER A 377 13.60 6.85 10.52
CA SER A 377 12.95 8.13 10.21
C SER A 377 11.55 7.88 9.64
N PRO A 378 10.47 8.50 10.17
CA PRO A 378 9.10 8.23 9.72
C PRO A 378 8.88 8.54 8.23
N THR A 379 9.63 9.49 7.65
CA THR A 379 9.47 9.86 6.23
C THR A 379 10.35 9.06 5.27
N ASP A 380 11.31 8.30 5.79
CA ASP A 380 12.31 7.60 4.98
C ASP A 380 11.91 6.16 4.67
N ILE A 381 10.69 5.75 5.03
CA ILE A 381 10.25 4.35 4.98
C ILE A 381 8.94 4.13 4.24
N THR A 382 8.47 5.13 3.48
CA THR A 382 7.25 5.00 2.69
C THR A 382 7.30 5.64 1.32
N TRP A 383 7.26 4.86 0.24
CA TRP A 383 7.58 5.35 -1.11
C TRP A 383 6.52 4.94 -2.12
N TRP A 384 6.51 5.64 -3.24
CA TRP A 384 5.67 5.30 -4.39
C TRP A 384 6.41 4.34 -5.30
N TYR A 385 5.74 3.28 -5.75
CA TYR A 385 6.36 2.18 -6.48
C TYR A 385 5.49 1.69 -7.65
N ALA A 386 6.10 1.43 -8.80
CA ALA A 386 5.46 0.86 -9.98
C ALA A 386 5.40 -0.66 -9.86
N LEU A 387 4.51 -1.19 -9.00
CA LEU A 387 4.44 -2.64 -8.75
C LEU A 387 4.23 -3.45 -10.06
N PRO A 388 4.92 -4.60 -10.25
CA PRO A 388 4.82 -5.43 -11.45
C PRO A 388 3.55 -6.30 -11.45
N ILE A 389 2.40 -5.70 -11.20
CA ILE A 389 1.09 -6.39 -11.11
C ILE A 389 0.49 -6.75 -12.48
N TRP A 390 1.13 -6.34 -13.58
CA TRP A 390 0.76 -6.73 -14.95
C TRP A 390 1.02 -8.22 -15.22
N THR A 391 1.75 -8.87 -14.33
CA THR A 391 2.13 -10.28 -14.37
C THR A 391 0.98 -11.24 -14.06
N CYS A 392 -0.15 -10.74 -13.55
CA CYS A 392 -1.38 -11.51 -13.33
C CYS A 392 -1.93 -12.19 -14.60
N THR A 393 -1.52 -11.75 -15.80
CA THR A 393 -2.16 -12.17 -17.05
C THR A 393 -1.22 -12.73 -18.12
N THR A 394 0.09 -12.52 -18.04
CA THR A 394 0.96 -12.62 -19.23
C THR A 394 2.24 -13.42 -19.07
N LEU A 395 2.78 -13.59 -17.87
CA LEU A 395 3.99 -14.40 -17.65
C LEU A 395 3.61 -15.62 -16.81
N ASN A 396 4.04 -16.81 -17.24
CA ASN A 396 3.82 -18.09 -16.54
C ASN A 396 4.53 -18.12 -15.18
N GLY A 397 4.11 -17.31 -14.20
CA GLY A 397 4.44 -17.37 -12.78
C GLY A 397 5.91 -17.22 -12.35
N GLU A 398 6.88 -17.49 -13.22
CA GLU A 398 8.28 -17.75 -12.86
C GLU A 398 9.16 -16.50 -12.85
N LEU A 399 8.78 -15.44 -13.58
CA LEU A 399 9.62 -14.23 -13.72
C LEU A 399 9.11 -12.99 -12.98
N ALA A 400 7.96 -13.10 -12.31
CA ALA A 400 7.31 -11.99 -11.62
C ALA A 400 7.42 -12.15 -10.10
N ASN A 401 8.66 -12.24 -9.60
CA ASN A 401 8.88 -12.71 -8.25
C ASN A 401 8.80 -11.63 -7.18
N LEU A 402 8.59 -10.35 -7.52
CA LEU A 402 8.52 -9.31 -6.48
C LEU A 402 7.32 -9.51 -5.55
N LEU A 403 6.11 -9.72 -6.08
CA LEU A 403 4.88 -9.80 -5.28
C LEU A 403 4.26 -11.20 -5.43
N LYS A 404 4.10 -11.92 -4.31
CA LYS A 404 3.59 -13.31 -4.30
C LYS A 404 2.06 -13.35 -4.17
N TYR A 405 1.56 -12.67 -3.14
CA TYR A 405 0.16 -12.63 -2.74
C TYR A 405 -0.07 -11.43 -1.81
N GLY A 406 -1.33 -11.13 -1.52
CA GLY A 406 -1.71 -10.08 -0.58
C GLY A 406 -3.00 -10.42 0.16
N VAL A 407 -3.23 -9.70 1.26
CA VAL A 407 -4.51 -9.66 1.97
C VAL A 407 -5.19 -8.35 1.61
N LEU A 408 -6.29 -8.50 0.88
CA LEU A 408 -7.13 -7.46 0.29
C LEU A 408 -8.51 -7.48 0.96
N ASP A 409 -9.35 -6.52 0.61
CA ASP A 409 -10.73 -6.36 1.11
C ASP A 409 -10.79 -6.46 2.64
N ILE A 410 -9.84 -5.80 3.31
CA ILE A 410 -9.79 -5.73 4.78
C ILE A 410 -10.83 -4.71 5.23
N ILE A 411 -12.05 -5.18 5.51
CA ILE A 411 -13.19 -4.33 5.87
C ILE A 411 -13.54 -4.63 7.33
N SER A 412 -13.41 -3.61 8.18
CA SER A 412 -13.87 -3.69 9.57
C SER A 412 -15.37 -3.98 9.61
N ALA A 413 -15.84 -4.71 10.63
CA ALA A 413 -17.28 -4.84 10.83
C ALA A 413 -17.91 -3.46 11.06
N GLU A 414 -19.12 -3.25 10.52
CA GLU A 414 -19.86 -2.01 10.72
C GLU A 414 -20.09 -1.79 12.23
N ARG A 415 -19.55 -0.69 12.75
CA ARG A 415 -19.77 -0.29 14.14
C ARG A 415 -20.94 0.68 14.16
N ALA A 416 -22.13 0.19 14.45
CA ALA A 416 -23.30 1.04 14.54
C ALA A 416 -23.54 1.50 15.99
N VAL A 417 -23.82 2.80 16.16
CA VAL A 417 -24.58 3.30 17.32
C VAL A 417 -25.95 3.75 16.83
N TYR A 418 -26.91 3.78 17.75
CA TYR A 418 -28.31 3.97 17.41
C TYR A 418 -28.85 5.19 18.13
N VAL A 419 -29.67 5.99 17.44
CA VAL A 419 -30.28 7.21 17.99
C VAL A 419 -31.79 7.13 17.91
N ASP A 420 -32.41 7.07 19.09
CA ASP A 420 -33.85 7.01 19.29
C ASP A 420 -34.23 7.94 20.45
N PRO A 421 -35.07 8.98 20.24
CA PRO A 421 -35.50 9.87 21.32
C PRO A 421 -36.15 9.15 22.51
N SER A 422 -36.71 7.95 22.29
CA SER A 422 -37.26 7.12 23.37
C SER A 422 -36.21 6.37 24.18
N GLY A 423 -34.96 6.30 23.71
CA GLY A 423 -33.86 5.55 24.30
C GLY A 423 -33.98 4.04 24.16
N LEU A 424 -34.92 3.55 23.35
CA LEU A 424 -35.17 2.11 23.19
C LEU A 424 -34.31 1.48 22.10
N CYS A 425 -34.11 2.18 20.98
CA CYS A 425 -33.36 1.71 19.80
C CYS A 425 -33.69 0.27 19.37
N ASN A 426 -34.90 -0.22 19.67
CA ASN A 426 -35.30 -1.61 19.48
C ASN A 426 -34.31 -2.64 20.09
N GLY A 427 -33.71 -2.30 21.24
CA GLY A 427 -32.73 -3.15 21.93
C GLY A 427 -31.32 -3.13 21.34
N ASN A 428 -31.08 -2.35 20.28
CA ASN A 428 -29.74 -2.14 19.76
C ASN A 428 -28.92 -1.25 20.70
N ASN A 429 -27.63 -1.54 20.82
CA ASN A 429 -26.73 -0.87 21.75
C ASN A 429 -25.36 -0.62 21.09
N PRO A 430 -24.68 0.51 21.33
CA PRO A 430 -25.08 1.67 22.14
C PRO A 430 -26.30 2.44 21.60
N CYS A 431 -27.23 2.83 22.49
CA CYS A 431 -28.40 3.64 22.17
C CYS A 431 -28.30 5.02 22.84
N TYR A 432 -28.49 6.08 22.06
CA TYR A 432 -28.48 7.46 22.52
C TYR A 432 -29.83 8.12 22.25
N THR A 433 -30.22 9.04 23.14
CA THR A 433 -31.49 9.78 23.02
C THR A 433 -31.37 11.04 22.17
N THR A 434 -30.15 11.49 21.87
CA THR A 434 -29.88 12.65 21.00
C THR A 434 -28.84 12.27 19.96
N ILE A 435 -28.86 12.97 18.82
CA ILE A 435 -27.85 12.78 17.77
C ILE A 435 -26.50 13.30 18.28
N GLN A 436 -26.48 14.44 18.99
CA GLN A 436 -25.23 14.99 19.51
C GLN A 436 -24.54 14.06 20.51
N SER A 437 -25.27 13.43 21.44
CA SER A 437 -24.65 12.48 22.38
C SER A 437 -24.06 11.26 21.69
N ALA A 438 -24.64 10.84 20.55
CA ALA A 438 -24.04 9.78 19.75
C ALA A 438 -22.76 10.26 19.06
N ILE A 439 -22.77 11.48 18.48
CA ILE A 439 -21.58 12.12 17.87
C ILE A 439 -20.44 12.21 18.88
N ASP A 440 -20.74 12.69 20.10
CA ASP A 440 -19.75 12.88 21.16
C ASP A 440 -19.14 11.55 21.65
N ALA A 441 -19.85 10.44 21.47
CA ALA A 441 -19.47 9.14 22.01
C ALA A 441 -18.78 8.22 21.00
N VAL A 442 -18.82 8.52 19.70
CA VAL A 442 -18.21 7.67 18.68
C VAL A 442 -16.78 8.07 18.36
N SER A 443 -15.93 7.05 18.13
CA SER A 443 -14.62 7.21 17.49
C SER A 443 -14.75 7.09 15.96
N SER A 444 -13.64 7.19 15.24
CA SER A 444 -13.69 6.94 13.79
C SER A 444 -14.16 5.51 13.48
N GLY A 445 -14.78 5.33 12.30
CA GLY A 445 -15.28 4.05 11.80
C GLY A 445 -16.71 3.69 12.24
N TYR A 446 -17.39 4.57 12.96
CA TYR A 446 -18.78 4.35 13.37
C TYR A 446 -19.80 4.86 12.35
N VAL A 447 -20.91 4.15 12.27
CA VAL A 447 -22.15 4.59 11.62
C VAL A 447 -23.15 4.94 12.71
N ILE A 448 -23.59 6.19 12.75
CA ILE A 448 -24.67 6.64 13.64
C ILE A 448 -25.99 6.47 12.89
N LYS A 449 -26.74 5.44 13.25
CA LYS A 449 -28.06 5.15 12.67
C LYS A 449 -29.13 5.88 13.46
N ILE A 450 -29.80 6.82 12.80
CA ILE A 450 -30.77 7.71 13.43
C ILE A 450 -32.17 7.30 12.99
N LEU A 451 -33.05 7.03 13.96
CA LEU A 451 -34.46 6.76 13.71
C LEU A 451 -35.09 7.88 12.87
N ALA A 452 -35.96 7.52 11.94
CA ALA A 452 -36.74 8.50 11.19
C ALA A 452 -37.56 9.38 12.15
N GLY A 453 -37.38 10.70 12.06
CA GLY A 453 -38.05 11.63 12.97
C GLY A 453 -37.56 13.06 12.84
N THR A 454 -38.08 13.93 13.71
CA THR A 454 -37.63 15.32 13.86
C THR A 454 -36.87 15.48 15.15
N TYR A 455 -35.65 15.98 15.05
CA TYR A 455 -34.73 16.20 16.16
C TYR A 455 -34.48 17.70 16.29
N ALA A 456 -35.01 18.30 17.36
CA ALA A 456 -34.83 19.72 17.65
C ALA A 456 -33.44 19.99 18.23
N GLU A 457 -32.41 19.60 17.48
CA GLU A 457 -31.00 19.70 17.86
C GLU A 457 -30.23 20.56 16.85
N ASN A 458 -29.23 21.29 17.35
CA ASN A 458 -28.20 21.94 16.55
C ASN A 458 -26.96 21.07 16.65
N LEU A 459 -26.63 20.37 15.57
CA LEU A 459 -25.51 19.41 15.58
C LEU A 459 -24.19 20.16 15.43
N ASP A 460 -23.24 19.84 16.29
CA ASP A 460 -21.84 20.21 16.17
C ASP A 460 -21.06 19.00 15.65
N LEU A 461 -20.55 19.12 14.43
CA LEU A 461 -19.79 18.11 13.71
C LEU A 461 -18.30 18.44 13.69
N ASP A 462 -17.83 19.38 14.51
CA ASP A 462 -16.41 19.71 14.66
C ASP A 462 -15.64 18.60 15.39
N SER A 463 -15.38 17.51 14.70
CA SER A 463 -14.70 16.33 15.22
C SER A 463 -13.48 15.96 14.38
N SER A 464 -12.42 15.49 15.04
CA SER A 464 -11.29 14.87 14.36
C SER A 464 -11.57 13.42 13.92
N ASN A 465 -12.74 12.86 14.25
CA ASN A 465 -13.11 11.49 13.92
C ASN A 465 -13.75 11.38 12.54
N ASN A 466 -13.54 10.24 11.89
CA ASN A 466 -14.18 9.90 10.61
C ASN A 466 -15.41 9.00 10.84
N TYR A 467 -16.63 9.50 10.66
CA TYR A 467 -17.86 8.72 10.92
C TYR A 467 -18.98 9.05 9.95
N GLU A 468 -20.02 8.22 9.92
CA GLU A 468 -21.19 8.41 9.06
C GLU A 468 -22.45 8.71 9.88
N LEU A 469 -23.18 9.75 9.51
CA LEU A 469 -24.53 10.04 10.00
C LEU A 469 -25.54 9.54 8.98
N GLN A 470 -26.35 8.56 9.37
CA GLN A 470 -27.41 8.01 8.53
C GLN A 470 -28.77 8.27 9.19
N GLY A 471 -29.51 9.23 8.64
CA GLY A 471 -30.89 9.48 9.02
C GLY A 471 -31.86 8.42 8.51
N GLY A 472 -33.12 8.53 8.95
CA GLY A 472 -34.23 7.92 8.23
C GLY A 472 -34.50 6.45 8.50
N TRP A 473 -33.87 5.85 9.51
CA TRP A 473 -34.02 4.42 9.79
C TRP A 473 -35.42 4.06 10.28
N SER A 474 -35.89 2.86 9.93
CA SER A 474 -37.09 2.26 10.51
C SER A 474 -36.91 2.05 12.03
N SER A 475 -38.00 1.82 12.77
CA SER A 475 -37.94 1.49 14.20
C SER A 475 -37.10 0.25 14.51
N THR A 476 -36.90 -0.63 13.53
CA THR A 476 -36.07 -1.83 13.63
C THR A 476 -34.62 -1.63 13.15
N TYR A 477 -34.27 -0.45 12.61
CA TYR A 477 -32.97 -0.15 12.00
C TYR A 477 -32.54 -1.12 10.89
N SER A 478 -33.52 -1.67 10.18
CA SER A 478 -33.29 -2.64 9.09
C SER A 478 -33.37 -2.03 7.69
N SER A 479 -33.96 -0.84 7.56
CA SER A 479 -34.02 -0.10 6.30
C SER A 479 -34.20 1.40 6.55
N GLN A 480 -33.76 2.22 5.60
CA GLN A 480 -34.04 3.66 5.60
C GLN A 480 -35.37 3.90 4.88
N THR A 481 -36.37 4.39 5.62
CA THR A 481 -37.75 4.53 5.16
C THR A 481 -38.13 5.96 4.82
N SER A 482 -37.35 6.95 5.30
CA SER A 482 -37.57 8.38 5.07
C SER A 482 -36.29 9.18 5.38
N THR A 483 -36.37 10.51 5.55
CA THR A 483 -35.25 11.34 6.04
C THR A 483 -35.48 11.78 7.48
N SER A 484 -34.42 11.95 8.27
CA SER A 484 -34.50 12.60 9.58
C SER A 484 -34.31 14.12 9.44
N LEU A 485 -35.06 14.90 10.24
CA LEU A 485 -35.03 16.37 10.23
C LEU A 485 -34.22 16.88 11.42
N VAL A 486 -33.33 17.84 11.20
CA VAL A 486 -32.55 18.53 12.25
C VAL A 486 -32.63 20.05 12.10
N SER A 487 -32.39 20.78 13.20
CA SER A 487 -32.51 22.25 13.20
C SER A 487 -31.32 22.92 12.52
N SER A 488 -30.10 22.45 12.79
CA SER A 488 -28.90 22.95 12.12
C SER A 488 -27.78 21.91 12.16
N MET A 489 -26.80 22.05 11.27
CA MET A 489 -25.51 21.36 11.34
C MET A 489 -24.39 22.38 11.23
N THR A 490 -23.45 22.32 12.15
CA THR A 490 -22.25 23.16 12.15
C THR A 490 -21.05 22.28 11.87
N PHE A 491 -20.27 22.62 10.84
CA PHE A 491 -19.01 21.97 10.53
C PHE A 491 -17.88 22.89 11.00
N GLY A 492 -16.97 22.36 11.82
CA GLY A 492 -15.82 23.12 12.28
C GLY A 492 -14.57 22.89 11.42
N SER A 493 -13.41 23.23 11.99
CA SER A 493 -12.11 23.19 11.29
C SER A 493 -11.31 21.91 11.54
N SER A 494 -11.86 20.97 12.32
CA SER A 494 -11.20 19.69 12.58
C SER A 494 -10.98 18.88 11.31
N SER A 495 -9.93 18.05 11.30
CA SER A 495 -9.49 17.29 10.13
C SER A 495 -10.27 15.99 9.86
N GLY A 496 -11.32 15.71 10.64
CA GLY A 496 -12.15 14.52 10.46
C GLY A 496 -13.07 14.63 9.24
N THR A 497 -13.58 13.50 8.78
CA THR A 497 -14.54 13.40 7.67
C THR A 497 -15.88 12.89 8.17
N VAL A 498 -16.95 13.67 7.95
CA VAL A 498 -18.32 13.26 8.25
C VAL A 498 -19.08 13.02 6.95
N THR A 499 -19.54 11.80 6.74
CA THR A 499 -20.46 11.47 5.65
C THR A 499 -21.88 11.57 6.18
N VAL A 500 -22.75 12.35 5.51
CA VAL A 500 -24.14 12.54 5.94
C VAL A 500 -25.10 12.04 4.86
N GLY A 501 -26.00 11.16 5.23
CA GLY A 501 -27.04 10.61 4.36
C GLY A 501 -28.42 10.63 5.01
N TYR A 502 -29.47 10.76 4.20
CA TYR A 502 -30.87 10.69 4.65
C TYR A 502 -31.24 11.69 5.75
N MET A 503 -30.64 12.87 5.73
CA MET A 503 -30.92 13.97 6.65
C MET A 503 -31.31 15.24 5.92
N VAL A 504 -32.24 16.00 6.52
CA VAL A 504 -32.68 17.31 6.04
C VAL A 504 -32.48 18.33 7.16
N VAL A 505 -31.78 19.41 6.85
CA VAL A 505 -31.60 20.56 7.75
C VAL A 505 -32.74 21.55 7.50
N GLN A 506 -33.46 21.93 8.55
CA GLN A 506 -34.65 22.80 8.46
C GLN A 506 -34.35 24.29 8.54
#